data_AF-A0A2W2JFZ0-F1
#
_entry.id   AF-A0A2W2JFZ0-F1
#
_cell.length_a   1.000
_cell.length_b   1.000
_cell.length_c   1.000
_cell.angle_alpha   90.00
_cell.angle_beta   90.00
_cell.angle_gamma   90.00
#
_symmetry.space_group_name_H-M   'P 1'
#
loop_
_entity.id
_entity.type
_entity.pdbx_description
1 polymer ?
#
loop_
_entity_poly.entity_id
_entity_poly.type
_entity_poly.pdbx_seq_one_letter_code
_entity_poly.pdbx_strand_id
1 'polypeptide(L)'
;RKLLQALTAGLVLATATGCTYKDFPRLGMPTPTTEEAPIILSLWQGSWAAAIAVGCLVWGLILWSAFFHRRSRTKVEVPPQTRYNMPIEALYTVVPLLIVSVLFYFTARDESKLLDMSKKPDVTVNVVGYQWSWAFNYIEPVPGVSGDAKTDKNLAGIPNRFKDAFPANAGGVYDYGIPGTRNPQNGNPGPTLWLPKGKTVRFVLTSRDVIHSFWVLPFLMKQDVIPGHTNSFQVTPTMEGTFRGKCAELCGQDHSRMLFNVKVVSPERYEQHLKDLAKKGQTGYVPA
;
A
#
# COMPACT_ATOMS: atom_id res chain seq x y z
N ARG A 1 -18.89 42.11 5.42
CA ARG A 1 -19.57 41.06 4.61
C ARG A 1 -18.59 40.11 3.91
N LYS A 2 -17.60 40.60 3.12
CA LYS A 2 -16.64 39.72 2.42
C LYS A 2 -15.72 38.89 3.34
N LEU A 3 -15.30 39.42 4.49
CA LEU A 3 -14.47 38.69 5.47
C LEU A 3 -15.23 37.53 6.12
N LEU A 4 -16.50 37.74 6.47
CA LEU A 4 -17.36 36.74 7.08
C LEU A 4 -17.68 35.61 6.08
N GLN A 5 -17.85 35.95 4.80
CA GLN A 5 -18.04 35.00 3.69
C GLN A 5 -16.78 34.19 3.39
N ALA A 6 -15.59 34.79 3.47
CA ALA A 6 -14.32 34.08 3.33
C ALA A 6 -14.04 33.13 4.50
N LEU A 7 -14.36 33.56 5.73
CA LEU A 7 -14.24 32.73 6.94
C LEU A 7 -15.23 31.56 6.93
N THR A 8 -16.47 31.79 6.47
CA THR A 8 -17.45 30.70 6.31
C THR A 8 -17.08 29.74 5.19
N ALA A 9 -16.54 30.22 4.06
CA ALA A 9 -16.02 29.33 3.01
C ALA A 9 -14.81 28.49 3.49
N GLY A 10 -13.91 29.08 4.27
CA GLY A 10 -12.79 28.37 4.89
C GLY A 10 -13.24 27.33 5.93
N LEU A 11 -14.27 27.66 6.73
CA LEU A 11 -14.84 26.75 7.73
C LEU A 11 -15.64 25.60 7.07
N VAL A 12 -16.32 25.86 5.95
CA VAL A 12 -17.01 24.83 5.16
C VAL A 12 -16.00 23.92 4.46
N LEU A 13 -14.88 24.43 3.95
CA LEU A 13 -13.78 23.61 3.42
C LEU A 13 -13.11 22.75 4.49
N ALA A 14 -12.92 23.28 5.71
CA ALA A 14 -12.34 22.55 6.83
C ALA A 14 -13.29 21.49 7.44
N THR A 15 -14.60 21.66 7.31
CA THR A 15 -15.62 20.71 7.82
C THR A 15 -16.13 19.74 6.76
N ALA A 16 -15.95 20.05 5.46
CA ALA A 16 -16.28 19.14 4.35
C ALA A 16 -15.23 18.04 4.13
N THR A 17 -14.04 18.16 4.72
CA THR A 17 -13.10 17.03 4.83
C THR A 17 -13.56 16.18 6.01
N GLY A 18 -14.17 15.03 5.74
CA GLY A 18 -14.66 14.05 6.73
C GLY A 18 -13.58 13.37 7.59
N CYS A 19 -12.53 14.10 7.96
CA CYS A 19 -11.46 13.66 8.83
C CYS A 19 -11.96 13.69 10.28
N THR A 20 -12.05 12.53 10.93
CA THR A 20 -12.17 12.52 12.39
C THR A 20 -10.87 13.06 12.99
N TYR A 21 -10.88 13.61 14.22
CA TYR A 21 -9.67 14.14 14.86
C TYR A 21 -8.54 13.08 15.00
N LYS A 22 -8.89 11.79 14.93
CA LYS A 22 -7.95 10.66 14.89
C LYS A 22 -7.32 10.40 13.51
N ASP A 23 -7.89 10.96 12.45
CA ASP A 23 -7.38 10.88 11.07
C ASP A 23 -6.49 12.07 10.71
N PHE A 24 -6.68 13.22 11.37
CA PHE A 24 -5.88 14.43 11.14
C PHE A 24 -4.35 14.22 11.23
N PRO A 25 -3.79 13.52 12.23
CA PRO A 25 -2.34 13.30 12.27
C PRO A 25 -1.84 12.39 11.13
N ARG A 26 -2.72 11.65 10.43
CA ARG A 26 -2.32 10.71 9.36
C ARG A 26 -2.32 11.34 7.98
N LEU A 27 -2.77 12.59 7.84
CA LEU A 27 -2.74 13.35 6.58
C LEU A 27 -3.32 12.54 5.40
N GLY A 28 -4.48 11.92 5.62
CA GLY A 28 -5.20 11.15 4.60
C GLY A 28 -4.82 9.66 4.49
N MET A 29 -3.86 9.17 5.27
CA MET A 29 -3.53 7.73 5.30
C MET A 29 -4.55 6.91 6.12
N PRO A 30 -4.91 5.69 5.68
CA PRO A 30 -5.75 4.78 6.45
C PRO A 30 -5.07 4.35 7.75
N THR A 31 -5.84 3.74 8.66
CA THR A 31 -5.29 3.23 9.92
C THR A 31 -4.35 2.06 9.62
N PRO A 32 -3.09 2.07 10.10
CA PRO A 32 -2.20 0.92 9.98
C PRO A 32 -2.82 -0.32 10.64
N THR A 33 -2.83 -1.45 9.93
CA THR A 33 -3.36 -2.74 10.45
C THR A 33 -2.33 -3.86 10.41
N THR A 34 -1.06 -3.53 10.24
CA THR A 34 0.08 -4.46 10.30
C THR A 34 1.20 -3.89 11.17
N GLU A 35 2.19 -4.71 11.52
CA GLU A 35 3.38 -4.25 12.26
C GLU A 35 4.27 -3.32 11.41
N GLU A 36 4.24 -3.47 10.09
CA GLU A 36 5.09 -2.76 9.14
C GLU A 36 4.53 -1.38 8.76
N ALA A 37 3.20 -1.25 8.65
CA ALA A 37 2.53 -0.03 8.21
C ALA A 37 2.86 1.24 9.04
N PRO A 38 3.07 1.20 10.37
CA PRO A 38 3.50 2.37 11.15
C PRO A 38 4.84 2.97 10.70
N ILE A 39 5.76 2.17 10.14
CA ILE A 39 7.03 2.67 9.60
C ILE A 39 6.73 3.62 8.43
N ILE A 40 5.90 3.17 7.50
CA ILE A 40 5.47 3.94 6.32
C ILE A 40 4.72 5.20 6.74
N LEU A 41 3.83 5.08 7.72
CA LEU A 41 3.07 6.22 8.24
C LEU A 41 3.97 7.28 8.88
N SER A 42 4.97 6.88 9.68
CA SER A 42 5.88 7.84 10.32
C SER A 42 6.78 8.55 9.30
N LEU A 43 7.25 7.84 8.27
CA LEU A 43 7.99 8.44 7.16
C LEU A 43 7.12 9.44 6.37
N TRP A 44 5.85 9.10 6.12
CA TRP A 44 4.87 10.00 5.48
C TRP A 44 4.64 11.27 6.30
N GLN A 45 4.42 11.14 7.60
CA GLN A 45 4.23 12.27 8.52
C GLN A 45 5.45 13.18 8.56
N GLY A 46 6.65 12.59 8.67
CA GLY A 46 7.91 13.35 8.63
C GLY A 46 8.13 14.08 7.31
N SER A 47 7.85 13.41 6.19
CA SER A 47 7.96 14.00 4.84
C SER A 47 7.00 15.17 4.65
N TRP A 48 5.75 15.04 5.11
CA TRP A 48 4.79 16.14 5.07
C TRP A 48 5.16 17.30 5.98
N ALA A 49 5.68 17.03 7.17
CA ALA A 49 6.14 18.09 8.06
C ALA A 49 7.26 18.92 7.39
N ALA A 50 8.22 18.25 6.74
CA ALA A 50 9.26 18.91 5.96
C ALA A 50 8.68 19.69 4.76
N ALA A 51 7.76 19.09 4.01
CA ALA A 51 7.12 19.72 2.85
C ALA A 51 6.30 20.96 3.24
N ILE A 52 5.55 20.91 4.35
CA ILE A 52 4.78 22.05 4.87
C ILE A 52 5.72 23.14 5.36
N ALA A 53 6.83 22.81 6.04
CA ALA A 53 7.80 23.79 6.49
C ALA A 53 8.40 24.58 5.30
N VAL A 54 8.83 23.87 4.25
CA VAL A 54 9.35 24.47 3.02
C VAL A 54 8.23 25.25 2.29
N GLY A 55 7.04 24.67 2.17
CA GLY A 55 5.89 25.30 1.53
C GLY A 55 5.49 26.61 2.19
N CYS A 56 5.38 26.65 3.51
CA CYS A 56 5.10 27.86 4.28
C CYS A 56 6.20 28.93 4.12
N LEU A 57 7.47 28.53 4.07
CA LEU A 57 8.57 29.46 3.79
C LEU A 57 8.41 30.09 2.41
N VAL A 58 8.22 29.27 1.36
CA VAL A 58 8.08 29.74 -0.02
C VAL A 58 6.84 30.62 -0.19
N TRP A 59 5.69 30.18 0.33
CA TRP A 59 4.47 30.98 0.31
C TRP A 59 4.64 32.29 1.08
N GLY A 60 5.30 32.26 2.23
CA GLY A 60 5.64 33.44 3.01
C GLY A 60 6.49 34.44 2.22
N LEU A 61 7.54 33.98 1.54
CA LEU A 61 8.40 34.82 0.69
C LEU A 61 7.64 35.41 -0.51
N ILE A 62 6.80 34.61 -1.17
CA ILE A 62 5.97 35.07 -2.30
C ILE A 62 4.99 36.14 -1.82
N LEU A 63 4.26 35.88 -0.74
CA LEU A 63 3.30 36.82 -0.17
C LEU A 63 4.01 38.09 0.31
N TRP A 64 5.15 37.96 0.97
CA TRP A 64 5.99 39.10 1.37
C TRP A 64 6.35 39.95 0.16
N SER A 65 6.87 39.35 -0.91
CA SER A 65 7.22 40.07 -2.14
C SER A 65 5.99 40.73 -2.78
N ALA A 66 4.86 40.03 -2.83
CA ALA A 66 3.63 40.52 -3.44
C ALA A 66 2.95 41.65 -2.66
N PHE A 67 3.19 41.76 -1.34
CA PHE A 67 2.61 42.82 -0.51
C PHE A 67 3.56 44.00 -0.30
N PHE A 68 4.84 43.74 0.02
CA PHE A 68 5.80 44.79 0.41
C PHE A 68 6.52 45.42 -0.78
N HIS A 69 6.77 44.67 -1.84
CA HIS A 69 7.46 45.17 -3.04
C HIS A 69 6.49 45.49 -4.19
N ARG A 70 5.19 45.50 -3.91
CA ARG A 70 4.18 45.91 -4.88
C ARG A 70 4.28 47.40 -5.17
N ARG A 71 4.26 47.75 -6.46
CA ARG A 71 4.26 49.13 -6.92
C ARG A 71 3.07 49.90 -6.34
N SER A 72 3.36 51.03 -5.69
CA SER A 72 2.33 52.00 -5.28
C SER A 72 1.75 52.73 -6.50
N ARG A 73 0.46 53.08 -6.46
CA ARG A 73 -0.25 53.75 -7.56
C ARG A 73 0.33 55.14 -7.89
N THR A 74 1.03 55.77 -6.94
CA THR A 74 1.46 57.17 -7.03
C THR A 74 2.95 57.37 -7.26
N LYS A 75 3.78 56.32 -7.16
CA LYS A 75 5.23 56.43 -7.36
C LYS A 75 5.68 55.71 -8.63
N VAL A 76 6.49 56.40 -9.43
CA VAL A 76 7.16 55.89 -10.62
C VAL A 76 8.65 55.84 -10.32
N GLU A 77 9.06 54.85 -9.54
CA GLU A 77 10.46 54.56 -9.22
C GLU A 77 10.82 53.20 -9.85
N VAL A 78 12.00 53.11 -10.46
CA VAL A 78 12.52 51.87 -11.05
C VAL A 78 13.18 51.05 -9.94
N PRO A 79 12.88 49.74 -9.81
CA PRO A 79 13.47 48.93 -8.74
C PRO A 79 14.99 48.72 -8.95
N PRO A 80 15.77 48.56 -7.87
CA PRO A 80 17.18 48.23 -7.96
C PRO A 80 17.43 47.01 -8.85
N GLN A 81 18.36 47.11 -9.80
CA GLN A 81 18.73 46.04 -10.72
C GLN A 81 19.90 45.24 -10.15
N THR A 82 19.61 44.20 -9.39
CA THR A 82 20.62 43.25 -8.89
C THR A 82 20.54 41.96 -9.72
N ARG A 83 21.71 41.41 -10.11
CA ARG A 83 21.77 40.18 -10.92
C ARG A 83 22.33 38.97 -10.19
N TYR A 84 23.31 39.16 -9.30
CA TYR A 84 24.02 38.06 -8.66
C TYR A 84 24.12 38.27 -7.15
N ASN A 85 23.96 37.18 -6.40
CA ASN A 85 24.20 37.15 -4.96
C ASN A 85 24.76 35.78 -4.55
N MET A 86 26.05 35.58 -4.81
CA MET A 86 26.74 34.29 -4.60
C MET A 86 26.45 33.64 -3.22
N PRO A 87 26.43 34.40 -2.09
CA PRO A 87 26.05 33.81 -0.80
C PRO A 87 24.64 33.21 -0.75
N ILE A 88 23.62 33.91 -1.28
CA ILE A 88 22.24 33.40 -1.34
C ILE A 88 22.14 32.23 -2.32
N GLU A 89 22.86 32.30 -3.44
CA GLU A 89 22.89 31.24 -4.45
C GLU A 89 23.48 29.95 -3.89
N ALA A 90 24.55 30.05 -3.11
CA ALA A 90 25.10 28.91 -2.36
C ALA A 90 24.08 28.37 -1.34
N LEU A 91 23.39 29.24 -0.60
CA LEU A 91 22.42 28.85 0.42
C LEU A 91 21.27 28.01 -0.17
N TYR A 92 20.57 28.50 -1.20
CA TYR A 92 19.43 27.79 -1.78
C TYR A 92 19.85 26.55 -2.59
N THR A 93 21.15 26.34 -2.83
CA THR A 93 21.66 25.14 -3.49
C THR A 93 22.01 24.06 -2.46
N VAL A 94 22.76 24.44 -1.42
CA VAL A 94 23.21 23.50 -0.38
C VAL A 94 22.06 23.04 0.52
N VAL A 95 21.16 23.95 0.91
CA VAL A 95 20.07 23.61 1.84
C VAL A 95 19.12 22.55 1.27
N PRO A 96 18.57 22.67 0.04
CA PRO A 96 17.74 21.62 -0.54
C PRO A 96 18.48 20.30 -0.72
N LEU A 97 19.76 20.33 -1.08
CA LEU A 97 20.58 19.12 -1.22
C LEU A 97 20.69 18.36 0.11
N LEU A 98 20.89 19.08 1.22
CA LEU A 98 20.90 18.49 2.57
C LEU A 98 19.52 17.92 2.95
N ILE A 99 18.44 18.65 2.68
CA ILE A 99 17.07 18.17 2.95
C ILE A 99 16.80 16.86 2.20
N VAL A 100 17.10 16.82 0.90
CA VAL A 100 16.91 15.61 0.08
C VAL A 100 17.79 14.46 0.56
N SER A 101 19.05 14.72 0.93
CA SER A 101 19.97 13.71 1.44
C SER A 101 19.47 13.05 2.73
N VAL A 102 18.93 13.85 3.65
CA VAL A 102 18.33 13.35 4.91
C VAL A 102 17.08 12.51 4.64
N LEU A 103 16.17 13.00 3.78
CA LEU A 103 14.97 12.25 3.40
C LEU A 103 15.31 10.93 2.70
N PHE A 104 16.32 10.95 1.81
CA PHE A 104 16.79 9.76 1.11
C PHE A 104 17.34 8.72 2.10
N TYR A 105 18.16 9.13 3.08
CA TYR A 105 18.69 8.22 4.11
C TYR A 105 17.57 7.49 4.87
N PHE A 106 16.57 8.23 5.36
CA PHE A 106 15.45 7.63 6.08
C PHE A 106 14.60 6.72 5.18
N THR A 107 14.39 7.12 3.92
CA THR A 107 13.65 6.32 2.93
C THR A 107 14.36 4.99 2.67
N ALA A 108 15.66 5.02 2.35
CA ALA A 108 16.43 3.81 2.04
C ALA A 108 16.52 2.85 3.24
N ARG A 109 16.68 3.39 4.46
CA ARG A 109 16.68 2.60 5.70
C ARG A 109 15.35 1.90 5.93
N ASP A 110 14.25 2.65 5.82
CA ASP A 110 12.91 2.14 6.11
C ASP A 110 12.44 1.17 5.01
N GLU A 111 12.74 1.45 3.74
CA GLU A 111 12.53 0.53 2.61
C GLU A 111 13.26 -0.81 2.82
N SER A 112 14.56 -0.76 3.16
CA SER A 112 15.35 -1.97 3.41
C SER A 112 14.75 -2.84 4.52
N LYS A 113 14.17 -2.21 5.55
CA LYS A 113 13.50 -2.91 6.65
C LYS A 113 12.16 -3.51 6.22
N LEU A 114 11.39 -2.83 5.37
CA LEU A 114 10.11 -3.31 4.86
C LEU A 114 10.26 -4.46 3.84
N LEU A 115 11.35 -4.45 3.07
CA LEU A 115 11.65 -5.48 2.09
C LEU A 115 12.46 -6.66 2.68
N ASP A 116 12.87 -6.58 3.94
CA ASP A 116 13.59 -7.67 4.59
C ASP A 116 12.68 -8.90 4.75
N MET A 117 13.10 -10.01 4.15
CA MET A 117 12.42 -11.31 4.20
C MET A 117 13.27 -12.38 4.89
N SER A 118 14.29 -11.98 5.65
CA SER A 118 15.19 -12.88 6.37
C SER A 118 14.46 -13.81 7.35
N LYS A 119 13.35 -13.33 7.95
CA LYS A 119 12.50 -14.13 8.84
C LYS A 119 11.70 -15.16 8.04
N LYS A 120 11.66 -16.39 8.57
CA LYS A 120 10.78 -17.45 8.08
C LYS A 120 9.33 -17.05 8.37
N PRO A 121 8.44 -17.06 7.37
CA PRO A 121 7.04 -16.69 7.58
C PRO A 121 6.29 -17.79 8.33
N ASP A 122 5.25 -17.40 9.07
CA ASP A 122 4.31 -18.35 9.67
C ASP A 122 3.38 -18.93 8.61
N VAL A 123 2.92 -18.07 7.68
CA VAL A 123 1.96 -18.43 6.63
C VAL A 123 2.47 -17.95 5.27
N THR A 124 2.28 -18.77 4.24
CA THR A 124 2.57 -18.37 2.86
C THR A 124 1.31 -18.42 2.00
N VAL A 125 1.02 -17.29 1.35
CA VAL A 125 -0.08 -17.18 0.38
C VAL A 125 0.51 -16.80 -0.97
N ASN A 126 0.25 -17.62 -1.99
CA ASN A 126 0.49 -17.20 -3.35
C ASN A 126 -0.73 -16.45 -3.88
N VAL A 127 -0.51 -15.20 -4.31
CA VAL A 127 -1.54 -14.34 -4.88
C VAL A 127 -1.38 -14.35 -6.39
N VAL A 128 -2.39 -14.85 -7.09
CA VAL A 128 -2.42 -14.93 -8.55
C VAL A 128 -3.30 -13.81 -9.10
N GLY A 129 -2.70 -12.91 -9.86
CA GLY A 129 -3.42 -11.91 -10.66
C GLY A 129 -3.74 -12.47 -12.05
N TYR A 130 -4.97 -12.26 -12.52
CA TYR A 130 -5.39 -12.56 -13.89
C TYR A 130 -6.51 -11.64 -14.35
N GLN A 131 -6.77 -11.57 -15.65
CA GLN A 131 -7.83 -10.76 -16.25
C GLN A 131 -9.21 -11.35 -15.92
N TRP A 132 -10.10 -10.67 -15.19
CA TRP A 132 -9.88 -9.51 -14.32
C TRP A 132 -10.36 -9.83 -12.91
N SER A 133 -9.59 -10.64 -12.19
CA SER A 133 -9.85 -11.09 -10.83
C SER A 133 -8.58 -11.61 -10.15
N TRP A 134 -8.74 -12.13 -8.94
CA TRP A 134 -7.68 -12.64 -8.10
C TRP A 134 -7.94 -14.10 -7.72
N ALA A 135 -6.88 -14.86 -7.49
CA ALA A 135 -6.92 -16.13 -6.78
C ALA A 135 -5.89 -16.13 -5.66
N PHE A 136 -6.22 -16.83 -4.58
CA PHE A 136 -5.42 -16.94 -3.38
C PHE A 136 -5.16 -18.41 -3.10
N ASN A 137 -3.91 -18.81 -3.27
CA ASN A 137 -3.40 -20.14 -3.00
C ASN A 137 -2.81 -20.15 -1.59
N TYR A 138 -3.44 -20.87 -0.67
CA TYR A 138 -2.95 -21.03 0.70
C TYR A 138 -1.97 -22.21 0.73
N ILE A 139 -0.68 -21.90 0.89
CA ILE A 139 0.39 -22.89 0.83
C ILE A 139 0.62 -23.44 2.24
N GLU A 140 -0.33 -24.25 2.69
CA GLU A 140 -0.38 -24.83 4.03
C GLU A 140 -0.74 -26.32 3.97
N PRO A 141 -0.28 -27.13 4.95
CA PRO A 141 -0.78 -28.47 5.15
C PRO A 141 -2.21 -28.40 5.71
N VAL A 142 -3.17 -28.96 4.97
CA VAL A 142 -4.58 -28.99 5.38
C VAL A 142 -5.00 -30.45 5.60
N PRO A 143 -5.59 -30.80 6.77
CA PRO A 143 -6.05 -32.17 7.02
C PRO A 143 -6.99 -32.67 5.92
N GLY A 144 -6.69 -33.85 5.37
CA GLY A 144 -7.47 -34.46 4.28
C GLY A 144 -7.08 -33.99 2.87
N VAL A 145 -6.09 -33.10 2.73
CA VAL A 145 -5.55 -32.70 1.44
C VAL A 145 -4.11 -33.19 1.29
N SER A 146 -3.87 -34.05 0.31
CA SER A 146 -2.53 -34.54 -0.04
C SER A 146 -1.91 -33.67 -1.13
N GLY A 147 -0.58 -33.60 -1.13
CA GLY A 147 0.20 -32.86 -2.12
C GLY A 147 1.43 -32.21 -1.52
N ASP A 148 2.29 -31.67 -2.38
CA ASP A 148 3.46 -30.90 -1.99
C ASP A 148 3.65 -29.70 -2.91
N ALA A 149 3.44 -28.51 -2.36
CA ALA A 149 3.62 -27.22 -3.01
C ALA A 149 4.99 -27.04 -3.67
N LYS A 150 6.04 -27.71 -3.17
CA LYS A 150 7.39 -27.58 -3.74
C LYS A 150 7.49 -28.22 -5.13
N THR A 151 6.67 -29.22 -5.41
CA THR A 151 6.70 -30.00 -6.65
C THR A 151 5.45 -29.83 -7.52
N ASP A 152 4.42 -29.13 -7.02
CA ASP A 152 3.18 -28.89 -7.75
C ASP A 152 3.38 -28.08 -9.04
N LYS A 153 2.79 -28.55 -10.14
CA LYS A 153 2.92 -27.95 -11.47
C LYS A 153 2.21 -26.59 -11.58
N ASN A 154 1.14 -26.37 -10.82
CA ASN A 154 0.42 -25.10 -10.80
C ASN A 154 1.24 -23.99 -10.13
N LEU A 155 2.26 -24.35 -9.34
CA LEU A 155 3.21 -23.42 -8.74
C LEU A 155 4.56 -23.38 -9.49
N ALA A 156 4.60 -23.86 -10.74
CA ALA A 156 5.83 -23.87 -11.54
C ALA A 156 6.37 -22.45 -11.82
N GLY A 157 5.48 -21.45 -11.91
CA GLY A 157 5.86 -20.05 -12.08
C GLY A 157 6.58 -19.42 -10.89
N ILE A 158 6.61 -20.09 -9.72
CA ILE A 158 7.31 -19.61 -8.53
C ILE A 158 8.76 -20.13 -8.50
N PRO A 159 9.78 -19.25 -8.47
CA PRO A 159 11.18 -19.65 -8.34
C PRO A 159 11.48 -20.45 -7.06
N ASN A 160 12.42 -21.40 -7.15
CA ASN A 160 12.80 -22.29 -6.04
C ASN A 160 13.17 -21.54 -4.75
N ARG A 161 13.83 -20.38 -4.86
CA ARG A 161 14.20 -19.53 -3.70
C ARG A 161 13.02 -19.19 -2.77
N PHE A 162 11.79 -19.16 -3.30
CA PHE A 162 10.59 -18.94 -2.50
C PHE A 162 10.01 -20.26 -1.98
N LYS A 163 10.08 -21.33 -2.78
CA LYS A 163 9.59 -22.67 -2.44
C LYS A 163 10.32 -23.30 -1.26
N ASP A 164 11.58 -22.92 -1.03
CA ASP A 164 12.37 -23.41 0.11
C ASP A 164 11.69 -23.11 1.46
N ALA A 165 10.97 -21.99 1.55
CA ALA A 165 10.23 -21.59 2.74
C ALA A 165 8.85 -22.27 2.88
N PHE A 166 8.38 -23.00 1.87
CA PHE A 166 7.07 -23.64 1.92
C PHE A 166 7.06 -24.79 2.94
N PRO A 167 5.97 -24.94 3.71
CA PRO A 167 5.82 -26.08 4.61
C PRO A 167 5.83 -27.40 3.83
N ALA A 168 6.35 -28.46 4.47
CA ALA A 168 6.31 -29.80 3.90
C ALA A 168 4.87 -30.33 3.89
N ASN A 169 4.54 -31.17 2.90
CA ASN A 169 3.19 -31.74 2.72
C ASN A 169 2.10 -30.67 2.62
N ALA A 170 2.45 -29.49 2.11
CA ALA A 170 1.48 -28.47 1.78
C ALA A 170 0.74 -28.91 0.52
N GLY A 171 -0.37 -29.63 0.68
CA GLY A 171 -1.31 -29.93 -0.40
C GLY A 171 -2.15 -28.70 -0.77
N GLY A 172 -2.32 -27.77 0.17
CA GLY A 172 -2.92 -26.47 -0.05
C GLY A 172 -4.40 -26.47 -0.40
N VAL A 173 -4.97 -25.28 -0.31
CA VAL A 173 -6.34 -24.98 -0.75
C VAL A 173 -6.33 -23.63 -1.42
N TYR A 174 -7.36 -23.33 -2.20
CA TYR A 174 -7.44 -22.05 -2.90
C TYR A 174 -8.82 -21.42 -2.78
N ASP A 175 -8.85 -20.10 -2.95
CA ASP A 175 -10.08 -19.36 -3.27
C ASP A 175 -9.83 -18.48 -4.49
N TYR A 176 -10.87 -18.23 -5.28
CA TYR A 176 -10.75 -17.43 -6.49
C TYR A 176 -12.02 -16.62 -6.73
N GLY A 177 -11.86 -15.46 -7.39
CA GLY A 177 -13.00 -14.64 -7.78
C GLY A 177 -13.28 -14.79 -9.27
N ILE A 178 -14.53 -14.61 -9.68
CA ILE A 178 -14.85 -14.47 -11.10
C ILE A 178 -15.13 -12.98 -11.37
N PRO A 179 -14.69 -12.40 -12.50
CA PRO A 179 -14.98 -11.00 -12.81
C PRO A 179 -16.47 -10.67 -12.66
N GLY A 180 -16.78 -9.58 -11.96
CA GLY A 180 -18.16 -9.15 -11.70
C GLY A 180 -18.89 -9.90 -10.58
N THR A 181 -18.34 -10.99 -10.03
CA THR A 181 -18.96 -11.67 -8.89
C THR A 181 -18.78 -10.90 -7.59
N ARG A 182 -19.75 -11.12 -6.69
CA ARG A 182 -19.75 -10.58 -5.33
C ARG A 182 -19.68 -11.74 -4.35
N ASN A 183 -18.95 -11.52 -3.27
CA ASN A 183 -18.90 -12.43 -2.14
C ASN A 183 -20.33 -12.72 -1.65
N PRO A 184 -20.78 -13.99 -1.63
CA PRO A 184 -22.16 -14.32 -1.27
C PRO A 184 -22.52 -14.01 0.19
N GLN A 185 -21.53 -13.91 1.08
CA GLN A 185 -21.76 -13.72 2.52
C GLN A 185 -21.97 -12.25 2.89
N ASN A 186 -21.36 -11.30 2.18
CA ASN A 186 -21.44 -9.88 2.52
C ASN A 186 -21.74 -8.95 1.34
N GLY A 187 -21.87 -9.49 0.12
CA GLY A 187 -22.16 -8.73 -1.09
C GLY A 187 -21.00 -7.87 -1.60
N ASN A 188 -19.81 -7.93 -0.99
CA ASN A 188 -18.65 -7.17 -1.45
C ASN A 188 -18.14 -7.71 -2.79
N PRO A 189 -17.66 -6.85 -3.70
CA PRO A 189 -17.11 -7.30 -4.98
C PRO A 189 -15.82 -8.11 -4.79
N GLY A 190 -15.66 -9.14 -5.63
CA GLY A 190 -14.44 -9.94 -5.71
C GLY A 190 -14.27 -11.01 -4.62
N PRO A 191 -13.17 -11.78 -4.68
CA PRO A 191 -12.87 -12.85 -3.72
C PRO A 191 -12.41 -12.30 -2.37
N THR A 192 -12.32 -13.18 -1.37
CA THR A 192 -11.86 -12.81 -0.03
C THR A 192 -10.61 -13.59 0.33
N LEU A 193 -9.50 -12.88 0.52
CA LEU A 193 -8.28 -13.38 1.12
C LEU A 193 -8.45 -13.45 2.64
N TRP A 194 -8.18 -14.59 3.27
CA TRP A 194 -8.24 -14.76 4.72
C TRP A 194 -6.84 -14.82 5.31
N LEU A 195 -6.59 -14.08 6.39
CA LEU A 195 -5.28 -14.01 7.04
C LEU A 195 -5.41 -14.22 8.55
N PRO A 196 -4.46 -14.94 9.18
CA PRO A 196 -4.42 -15.04 10.63
C PRO A 196 -3.79 -13.80 11.26
N LYS A 197 -4.44 -13.25 12.29
CA LYS A 197 -3.91 -12.15 13.12
C LYS A 197 -2.67 -12.60 13.88
N GLY A 198 -1.67 -11.72 13.95
CA GLY A 198 -0.44 -11.91 14.74
C GLY A 198 0.53 -12.93 14.15
N LYS A 199 0.31 -13.35 12.91
CA LYS A 199 1.17 -14.28 12.17
C LYS A 199 1.80 -13.55 10.99
N THR A 200 3.08 -13.81 10.77
CA THR A 200 3.81 -13.24 9.63
C THR A 200 3.36 -13.94 8.36
N VAL A 201 2.74 -13.20 7.45
CA VAL A 201 2.26 -13.71 6.17
C VAL A 201 3.22 -13.27 5.06
N ARG A 202 3.76 -14.23 4.32
CA ARG A 202 4.48 -13.99 3.08
C ARG A 202 3.53 -14.07 1.90
N PHE A 203 3.46 -12.99 1.12
CA PHE A 203 2.77 -12.98 -0.17
C PHE A 203 3.75 -13.26 -1.29
N VAL A 204 3.53 -14.34 -2.03
CA VAL A 204 4.26 -14.63 -3.26
C VAL A 204 3.38 -14.25 -4.44
N LEU A 205 3.80 -13.28 -5.23
CA LEU A 205 2.97 -12.65 -6.25
C LEU A 205 3.30 -13.18 -7.63
N THR A 206 2.30 -13.70 -8.33
CA THR A 206 2.44 -14.24 -9.69
C THR A 206 1.28 -13.78 -10.56
N SER A 207 1.52 -13.56 -11.85
CA SER A 207 0.47 -13.19 -12.81
C SER A 207 0.42 -14.19 -13.95
N ARG A 208 -0.81 -14.48 -14.40
CA ARG A 208 -1.09 -15.38 -15.53
C ARG A 208 -1.06 -14.71 -16.90
N ASP A 209 -1.25 -13.40 -16.94
CA ASP A 209 -1.49 -12.69 -18.19
C ASP A 209 -0.75 -11.36 -18.28
N VAL A 210 -1.25 -10.33 -17.60
CA VAL A 210 -0.75 -8.95 -17.68
C VAL A 210 -0.23 -8.49 -16.32
N ILE A 211 0.39 -7.31 -16.29
CA ILE A 211 0.82 -6.72 -15.03
C ILE A 211 -0.43 -6.30 -14.24
N HIS A 212 -0.45 -6.65 -12.95
CA HIS A 212 -1.39 -6.15 -11.96
C HIS A 212 -0.60 -5.54 -10.79
N SER A 213 -1.27 -5.01 -9.76
CA SER A 213 -0.59 -4.62 -8.52
C SER A 213 -1.44 -4.94 -7.31
N PHE A 214 -0.90 -5.77 -6.42
CA PHE A 214 -1.61 -6.23 -5.24
C PHE A 214 -1.48 -5.17 -4.14
N TRP A 215 -2.60 -4.51 -3.83
CA TRP A 215 -2.61 -3.44 -2.84
C TRP A 215 -3.72 -3.61 -1.81
N VAL A 216 -3.32 -3.82 -0.55
CA VAL A 216 -4.21 -3.81 0.60
C VAL A 216 -4.05 -2.46 1.31
N LEU A 217 -5.09 -1.61 1.24
CA LEU A 217 -4.97 -0.20 1.63
C LEU A 217 -4.42 0.01 3.06
N PRO A 218 -4.95 -0.64 4.12
CA PRO A 218 -4.48 -0.38 5.48
C PRO A 218 -3.12 -1.03 5.81
N PHE A 219 -2.54 -1.82 4.89
CA PHE A 219 -1.18 -2.33 5.04
C PHE A 219 -0.15 -1.29 4.58
N LEU A 220 -0.59 -0.22 3.91
CA LEU A 220 0.25 0.85 3.34
C LEU A 220 1.36 0.36 2.39
N MET A 221 1.30 -0.89 1.97
CA MET A 221 2.26 -1.53 1.09
C MET A 221 1.53 -2.11 -0.13
N LYS A 222 2.13 -1.92 -1.31
CA LYS A 222 1.70 -2.52 -2.57
C LYS A 222 2.91 -3.13 -3.24
N GLN A 223 2.69 -4.16 -4.04
CA GLN A 223 3.73 -4.71 -4.88
C GLN A 223 3.11 -5.21 -6.18
N ASP A 224 3.82 -4.95 -7.28
CA ASP A 224 3.33 -5.29 -8.61
C ASP A 224 3.42 -6.80 -8.85
N VAL A 225 2.45 -7.31 -9.59
CA VAL A 225 2.26 -8.72 -9.90
C VAL A 225 2.55 -8.87 -11.38
N ILE A 226 3.75 -9.36 -11.72
CA ILE A 226 4.32 -9.24 -13.06
C ILE A 226 4.41 -10.64 -13.70
N PRO A 227 3.89 -10.85 -14.90
CA PRO A 227 4.05 -12.12 -15.62
C PRO A 227 5.53 -12.47 -15.80
N GLY A 228 5.92 -13.70 -15.44
CA GLY A 228 7.31 -14.17 -15.53
C GLY A 228 8.28 -13.57 -14.49
N HIS A 229 7.83 -12.68 -13.60
CA HIS A 229 8.65 -12.13 -12.52
C HIS A 229 7.93 -12.21 -11.17
N THR A 230 8.35 -13.15 -10.33
CA THR A 230 7.76 -13.34 -9.00
C THR A 230 8.31 -12.33 -8.01
N ASN A 231 7.44 -11.43 -7.59
CA ASN A 231 7.65 -10.54 -6.46
C ASN A 231 7.18 -11.19 -5.15
N SER A 232 7.72 -10.72 -4.02
CA SER A 232 7.29 -11.17 -2.70
C SER A 232 7.50 -10.09 -1.67
N PHE A 233 6.63 -10.06 -0.66
CA PHE A 233 6.81 -9.25 0.54
C PHE A 233 6.14 -9.91 1.74
N GLN A 234 6.43 -9.44 2.95
CA GLN A 234 5.86 -9.96 4.18
C GLN A 234 5.11 -8.86 4.95
N VAL A 235 4.02 -9.25 5.61
CA VAL A 235 3.33 -8.39 6.57
C VAL A 235 2.83 -9.20 7.76
N THR A 236 2.64 -8.55 8.89
CA THR A 236 2.08 -9.16 10.10
C THR A 236 0.79 -8.45 10.51
N PRO A 237 -0.40 -8.98 10.17
CA PRO A 237 -1.67 -8.32 10.48
C PRO A 237 -1.92 -8.24 12.00
N THR A 238 -2.23 -7.06 12.52
CA THR A 238 -2.40 -6.82 13.97
C THR A 238 -3.85 -6.58 14.39
N MET A 239 -4.75 -6.34 13.44
CA MET A 239 -6.15 -6.00 13.69
C MET A 239 -7.09 -6.96 12.95
N GLU A 240 -8.00 -7.60 13.68
CA GLU A 240 -9.08 -8.38 13.06
C GLU A 240 -10.08 -7.45 12.36
N GLY A 241 -10.68 -7.94 11.29
CA GLY A 241 -11.65 -7.16 10.52
C GLY A 241 -11.70 -7.57 9.07
N THR A 242 -12.52 -6.86 8.29
CA THR A 242 -12.55 -6.98 6.83
C THR A 242 -12.05 -5.68 6.22
N PHE A 243 -10.99 -5.79 5.43
CA PHE A 243 -10.33 -4.69 4.74
C PHE A 243 -10.51 -4.83 3.23
N ARG A 244 -10.30 -3.73 2.52
CA ARG A 244 -10.43 -3.70 1.05
C ARG A 244 -9.06 -3.79 0.40
N GLY A 245 -8.97 -4.65 -0.60
CA GLY A 245 -7.87 -4.72 -1.53
C GLY A 245 -8.31 -4.29 -2.93
N LYS A 246 -7.35 -3.79 -3.72
CA LYS A 246 -7.58 -3.29 -5.08
C LYS A 246 -6.38 -3.63 -5.97
N CYS A 247 -6.63 -3.70 -7.27
CA CYS A 247 -5.56 -3.59 -8.26
C CYS A 247 -5.08 -2.13 -8.36
N ALA A 248 -3.76 -1.92 -8.38
CA ALA A 248 -3.14 -0.59 -8.44
C ALA A 248 -2.29 -0.35 -9.70
N GLU A 249 -2.34 -1.26 -10.68
CA GLU A 249 -1.66 -1.12 -11.98
C GLU A 249 -2.63 -1.42 -13.12
N LEU A 250 -2.59 -0.62 -14.20
CA LEU A 250 -3.58 -0.71 -15.26
C LEU A 250 -3.48 -2.05 -16.00
N CYS A 251 -4.52 -2.89 -15.87
CA CYS A 251 -4.55 -4.26 -16.39
C CYS A 251 -5.62 -4.52 -17.47
N GLY A 252 -6.23 -3.45 -18.00
CA GLY A 252 -7.21 -3.50 -19.09
C GLY A 252 -8.61 -3.04 -18.68
N GLN A 253 -9.62 -3.50 -19.43
CA GLN A 253 -10.98 -2.95 -19.42
C GLN A 253 -11.65 -2.97 -18.04
N ASP A 254 -11.54 -4.07 -17.29
CA ASP A 254 -12.16 -4.21 -15.97
C ASP A 254 -11.18 -3.90 -14.82
N HIS A 255 -10.11 -3.14 -15.05
CA HIS A 255 -9.11 -2.78 -14.03
C HIS A 255 -9.73 -2.24 -12.73
N SER A 256 -10.69 -1.32 -12.84
CA SER A 256 -11.37 -0.71 -11.68
C SER A 256 -12.25 -1.69 -10.89
N ARG A 257 -12.55 -2.86 -11.46
CA ARG A 257 -13.38 -3.91 -10.86
C ARG A 257 -12.56 -5.06 -10.27
N MET A 258 -11.23 -5.02 -10.40
CA MET A 258 -10.31 -5.97 -9.76
C MET A 258 -10.15 -5.69 -8.25
N LEU A 259 -11.28 -5.76 -7.56
CA LEU A 259 -11.41 -5.60 -6.13
C LEU A 259 -11.31 -6.96 -5.46
N PHE A 260 -10.81 -6.97 -4.23
CA PHE A 260 -10.85 -8.15 -3.36
C PHE A 260 -11.01 -7.69 -1.91
N ASN A 261 -11.30 -8.63 -1.03
CA ASN A 261 -11.45 -8.39 0.40
C ASN A 261 -10.31 -9.09 1.12
N VAL A 262 -9.90 -8.54 2.27
CA VAL A 262 -8.94 -9.16 3.16
C VAL A 262 -9.59 -9.31 4.52
N LYS A 263 -9.85 -10.54 4.94
CA LYS A 263 -10.47 -10.86 6.22
C LYS A 263 -9.41 -11.35 7.19
N VAL A 264 -9.05 -10.51 8.15
CA VAL A 264 -8.12 -10.87 9.21
C VAL A 264 -8.92 -11.45 10.38
N VAL A 265 -8.58 -12.67 10.78
CA VAL A 265 -9.30 -13.45 11.80
C VAL A 265 -8.32 -14.09 12.80
N SER A 266 -8.84 -14.66 13.89
CA SER A 266 -8.02 -15.47 14.79
C SER A 266 -7.40 -16.68 14.07
N PRO A 267 -6.23 -17.18 14.50
CA PRO A 267 -5.60 -18.35 13.90
C PRO A 267 -6.52 -19.57 13.80
N GLU A 268 -7.37 -19.81 14.80
CA GLU A 268 -8.30 -20.95 14.82
C GLU A 268 -9.38 -20.81 13.74
N ARG A 269 -9.90 -19.60 13.54
CA ARG A 269 -10.86 -19.32 12.45
C ARG A 269 -10.22 -19.41 11.08
N TYR A 270 -8.94 -19.03 10.97
CA TYR A 270 -8.18 -19.18 9.74
C TYR A 270 -8.02 -20.66 9.38
N GLU A 271 -7.59 -21.51 10.31
CA GLU A 271 -7.49 -22.96 10.08
C GLU A 271 -8.84 -23.59 9.73
N GLN A 272 -9.92 -23.16 10.40
CA GLN A 272 -11.26 -23.64 10.07
C GLN A 272 -11.66 -23.25 8.64
N HIS A 273 -11.32 -22.03 8.21
CA HIS A 273 -11.57 -21.59 6.84
C HIS A 273 -10.85 -22.47 5.81
N LEU A 274 -9.58 -22.83 6.04
CA LEU A 274 -8.84 -23.73 5.15
C LEU A 274 -9.52 -25.11 5.04
N LYS A 275 -9.98 -25.67 6.16
CA LYS A 275 -10.75 -26.93 6.17
C LYS A 275 -12.06 -26.82 5.42
N ASP A 276 -12.74 -25.67 5.51
CA ASP A 276 -14.00 -25.44 4.79
C ASP A 276 -13.79 -25.31 3.28
N LEU A 277 -12.68 -24.72 2.83
CA LEU A 277 -12.30 -24.73 1.41
C LEU A 277 -12.03 -26.16 0.92
N ALA A 278 -11.31 -26.96 1.69
CA ALA A 278 -11.07 -28.36 1.36
C ALA A 278 -12.37 -29.17 1.25
N LYS A 279 -13.32 -28.98 2.16
CA LYS A 279 -14.65 -29.62 2.11
C LYS A 279 -15.47 -29.22 0.89
N LYS A 280 -15.27 -28.01 0.36
CA LYS A 280 -15.89 -27.55 -0.89
C LYS A 280 -15.21 -28.11 -2.14
N GLY A 281 -14.14 -28.90 -2.00
CA GLY A 281 -13.34 -29.42 -3.11
C GLY A 281 -12.35 -28.41 -3.68
N GLN A 282 -12.10 -27.28 -3.01
CA GLN A 282 -11.11 -26.28 -3.45
C GLN A 282 -9.70 -26.64 -2.95
N THR A 283 -9.24 -27.83 -3.32
CA THR A 283 -7.93 -28.38 -2.92
C THR A 283 -6.87 -28.17 -4.01
N GLY A 284 -5.59 -28.11 -3.62
CA GLY A 284 -4.49 -27.82 -4.54
C GLY A 284 -4.32 -26.32 -4.79
N TYR A 285 -3.88 -25.96 -5.99
CA TYR A 285 -3.47 -24.60 -6.34
C TYR A 285 -4.00 -24.16 -7.71
N VAL A 286 -4.40 -22.90 -7.81
CA VAL A 286 -4.70 -22.24 -9.08
C VAL A 286 -3.38 -21.91 -9.80
N PRO A 287 -3.23 -22.26 -11.08
CA PRO A 287 -2.01 -21.93 -11.83
C PRO A 287 -1.88 -20.43 -12.05
N ALA A 288 -0.63 -19.97 -11.98
CA ALA A 288 -0.21 -18.67 -12.48
C ALA A 288 0.49 -18.84 -13.82
#